data_AF-A0AAX3PSU4-F1
#
_entry.id   AF-A0AAX3PSU4-F1
#
_cell.length_a   1.000
_cell.length_b   1.000
_cell.length_c   1.000
_cell.angle_alpha   90.00
_cell.angle_beta   90.00
_cell.angle_gamma   90.00
#
_symmetry.space_group_name_H-M   'P 1'
#
loop_
_entity.id
_entity.type
_entity.pdbx_description
1 polymer ?
#
loop_
_entity_poly.entity_id
_entity_poly.type
_entity_poly.pdbx_seq_one_letter_code
_entity_poly.pdbx_strand_id
1 'polypeptide(L)'
;MNTEQEQYSIKLKELIAQGYKIFSVYGLDKTEALDACMCGGCSFEEDHIYLKNTPLQRIEIGIFNNYVNAAYSNQTPLCEFKYFLPLFLDFLVQGTNNFLSENYFFQRISAYSLGDWTIGELAFLQQFAETYIHYHLYQEENAEFKYIENFLDMFQSYLFDTEKLSDLCLKHPAAYSLIDYATQKVNSGYDEYEQADELSLTSERVRKILLHWKNDESIRQHFIDCYNVFKHQGYTFNQGNANWVRKWIEGIERGIY
;
A
#
# COMPACT_ATOMS: atom_id res chain seq x y z
N MET A 1 13.69 -15.37 -6.88
CA MET A 1 12.35 -15.52 -6.30
C MET A 1 12.36 -16.72 -5.38
N ASN A 2 12.09 -16.54 -4.08
CA ASN A 2 11.84 -17.69 -3.20
C ASN A 2 10.47 -18.32 -3.54
N THR A 3 10.25 -19.57 -3.11
CA THR A 3 9.05 -20.35 -3.47
C THR A 3 7.76 -19.68 -3.01
N GLU A 4 7.81 -19.00 -1.87
CA GLU A 4 6.70 -18.25 -1.29
C GLU A 4 6.32 -17.04 -2.16
N GLN A 5 7.30 -16.23 -2.57
CA GLN A 5 7.09 -15.08 -3.45
C GLN A 5 6.46 -15.50 -4.79
N GLU A 6 6.88 -16.63 -5.35
CA GLU A 6 6.27 -17.18 -6.58
C GLU A 6 4.81 -17.59 -6.36
N GLN A 7 4.52 -18.23 -5.24
CA GLN A 7 3.14 -18.57 -4.87
C GLN A 7 2.26 -17.32 -4.73
N TYR A 8 2.75 -16.26 -4.09
CA TYR A 8 1.98 -15.01 -3.96
C TYR A 8 1.87 -14.25 -5.28
N SER A 9 2.87 -14.31 -6.15
CA SER A 9 2.79 -13.76 -7.51
C SER A 9 1.68 -14.43 -8.34
N ILE A 10 1.56 -15.76 -8.24
CA ILE A 10 0.49 -16.51 -8.91
C ILE A 10 -0.88 -16.10 -8.35
N LYS A 11 -1.01 -16.06 -7.01
CA LYS A 11 -2.25 -15.62 -6.35
C LYS A 11 -2.66 -14.19 -6.74
N LEU A 12 -1.70 -13.26 -6.85
CA LEU A 12 -1.99 -11.90 -7.31
C LEU A 12 -2.57 -11.90 -8.73
N LYS A 13 -1.98 -12.65 -9.66
CA LYS A 13 -2.52 -12.76 -11.04
C LYS A 13 -3.94 -13.33 -11.06
N GLU A 14 -4.21 -14.34 -10.23
CA GLU A 14 -5.56 -14.90 -10.07
C GLU A 14 -6.54 -13.87 -9.50
N LEU A 15 -6.12 -13.07 -8.52
CA LEU A 15 -6.92 -11.99 -7.96
C LEU A 15 -7.18 -10.90 -8.99
N ILE A 16 -6.21 -10.48 -9.78
CA ILE A 16 -6.43 -9.51 -10.86
C ILE A 16 -7.52 -10.01 -11.82
N ALA A 17 -7.44 -11.27 -12.27
CA ALA A 17 -8.47 -11.86 -13.12
C ALA A 17 -9.86 -11.86 -12.45
N GLN A 18 -9.92 -12.14 -11.15
CA GLN A 18 -11.16 -12.06 -10.36
C GLN A 18 -11.68 -10.62 -10.26
N GLY A 19 -10.80 -9.64 -10.04
CA GLY A 19 -11.13 -8.22 -9.98
C GLY A 19 -11.82 -7.76 -11.26
N TYR A 20 -11.25 -8.08 -12.42
CA TYR A 20 -11.89 -7.76 -13.71
C TYR A 20 -13.30 -8.35 -13.84
N LYS A 21 -13.57 -9.52 -13.26
CA LYS A 21 -14.89 -10.14 -13.26
C LYS A 21 -15.85 -9.50 -12.24
N ILE A 22 -15.37 -9.18 -11.04
CA ILE A 22 -16.17 -8.54 -9.98
C ILE A 22 -16.63 -7.16 -10.44
N PHE A 23 -15.71 -6.38 -11.02
CA PHE A 23 -15.96 -5.00 -11.43
C PHE A 23 -16.50 -4.87 -12.86
N SER A 24 -16.70 -5.97 -13.61
CA SER A 24 -17.25 -5.90 -14.99
C SER A 24 -18.68 -5.38 -15.09
N VAL A 25 -19.39 -5.31 -13.95
CA VAL A 25 -20.75 -4.77 -13.89
C VAL A 25 -20.77 -3.24 -14.02
N TYR A 26 -19.65 -2.58 -13.74
CA TYR A 26 -19.50 -1.14 -13.91
C TYR A 26 -19.09 -0.83 -15.35
N GLY A 27 -19.57 0.29 -15.86
CA GLY A 27 -19.25 0.77 -17.19
C GLY A 27 -19.16 2.28 -17.20
N LEU A 28 -18.54 2.81 -18.24
CA LEU A 28 -18.50 4.25 -18.48
C LEU A 28 -19.69 4.66 -19.34
N ASP A 29 -20.35 5.75 -18.98
CA ASP A 29 -21.20 6.46 -19.93
C ASP A 29 -20.29 7.14 -20.97
N LYS A 30 -20.47 6.79 -22.24
CA LYS A 30 -19.65 7.35 -23.32
C LYS A 30 -19.90 8.85 -23.55
N THR A 31 -21.07 9.33 -23.12
CA THR A 31 -21.52 10.70 -23.29
C THR A 31 -21.05 11.61 -22.16
N GLU A 32 -20.73 11.06 -20.99
CA GLU A 32 -20.18 11.81 -19.88
C GLU A 32 -18.67 12.04 -20.04
N ALA A 33 -18.19 13.15 -19.49
CA ALA A 33 -16.76 13.42 -19.36
C ALA A 33 -16.23 12.60 -18.18
N LEU A 34 -14.99 12.09 -18.28
CA LEU A 34 -14.33 11.52 -17.11
C LEU A 34 -13.97 12.66 -16.15
N ASP A 35 -13.90 12.34 -14.87
CA ASP A 35 -13.63 13.33 -13.81
C ASP A 35 -12.22 13.93 -13.88
N ALA A 36 -11.28 13.26 -14.54
CA ALA A 36 -9.90 13.72 -14.71
C ALA A 36 -9.83 15.06 -15.48
N CYS A 37 -9.05 16.02 -14.95
CA CYS A 37 -8.91 17.36 -15.52
C CYS A 37 -8.27 17.35 -16.93
N MET A 38 -8.96 17.96 -17.90
CA MET A 38 -8.52 18.08 -19.29
C MET A 38 -7.85 19.44 -19.62
N CYS A 39 -7.11 20.05 -18.70
CA CYS A 39 -6.52 21.38 -18.93
C CYS A 39 -5.29 21.40 -19.86
N GLY A 40 -4.91 20.26 -20.44
CA GLY A 40 -3.69 20.11 -21.25
C GLY A 40 -2.38 20.03 -20.44
N GLY A 41 -2.43 20.32 -19.13
CA GLY A 41 -1.34 20.09 -18.18
C GLY A 41 -1.53 18.84 -17.29
N CYS A 42 -2.75 18.31 -17.22
CA CYS A 42 -3.11 17.12 -16.44
C CYS A 42 -3.33 15.91 -17.36
N SER A 43 -4.37 15.97 -18.20
CA SER A 43 -4.61 15.04 -19.30
C SER A 43 -5.12 15.78 -20.54
N PHE A 44 -5.14 15.10 -21.68
CA PHE A 44 -5.66 15.61 -22.94
C PHE A 44 -7.05 15.03 -23.29
N GLU A 45 -7.80 15.70 -24.15
CA GLU A 45 -9.12 15.21 -24.60
C GLU A 45 -8.99 13.88 -25.35
N GLU A 46 -7.90 13.70 -26.10
CA GLU A 46 -7.58 12.46 -26.82
C GLU A 46 -7.39 11.28 -25.87
N ASP A 47 -6.77 11.50 -24.70
CA ASP A 47 -6.60 10.48 -23.66
C ASP A 47 -7.97 10.01 -23.15
N HIS A 48 -8.89 10.95 -22.89
CA HIS A 48 -10.25 10.63 -22.45
C HIS A 48 -11.04 9.86 -23.50
N ILE A 49 -10.94 10.25 -24.77
CA ILE A 49 -11.56 9.54 -25.89
C ILE A 49 -11.00 8.13 -25.99
N TYR A 50 -9.69 7.96 -25.85
CA TYR A 50 -9.04 6.65 -25.86
C TYR A 50 -9.53 5.78 -24.71
N LEU A 51 -9.52 6.28 -23.48
CA LEU A 51 -9.94 5.54 -22.27
C LEU A 51 -11.39 5.04 -22.37
N LYS A 52 -12.29 5.84 -22.97
CA LYS A 52 -13.71 5.48 -23.14
C LYS A 52 -13.97 4.48 -24.26
N ASN A 53 -13.08 4.37 -25.25
CA ASN A 53 -13.30 3.56 -26.45
C ASN A 53 -12.41 2.32 -26.54
N THR A 54 -11.39 2.23 -25.71
CA THR A 54 -10.49 1.09 -25.62
C THR A 54 -11.02 0.09 -24.60
N PRO A 55 -11.09 -1.23 -24.92
CA PRO A 55 -11.39 -2.25 -23.94
C PRO A 55 -10.44 -2.14 -22.74
N LEU A 56 -10.97 -2.22 -21.51
CA LEU A 56 -10.23 -1.91 -20.29
C LEU A 56 -8.85 -2.59 -20.21
N GLN A 57 -8.75 -3.88 -20.54
CA GLN A 57 -7.49 -4.65 -20.50
C GLN A 57 -6.47 -4.28 -21.59
N ARG A 58 -6.85 -3.42 -22.55
CA ARG A 58 -6.01 -2.97 -23.66
C ARG A 58 -5.57 -1.52 -23.51
N ILE A 59 -5.99 -0.84 -22.44
CA ILE A 59 -5.58 0.53 -22.19
C ILE A 59 -4.08 0.54 -21.91
N GLU A 60 -3.37 1.43 -22.61
CA GLU A 60 -1.94 1.61 -22.41
C GLU A 60 -1.64 2.33 -21.09
N ILE A 61 -0.59 1.86 -20.40
CA ILE A 61 -0.21 2.39 -19.10
C ILE A 61 0.17 3.87 -19.15
N GLY A 62 0.79 4.36 -20.22
CA GLY A 62 1.16 5.77 -20.36
C GLY A 62 -0.08 6.68 -20.29
N ILE A 63 -1.14 6.31 -21.03
CA ILE A 63 -2.42 7.03 -21.05
C ILE A 63 -3.13 6.88 -19.71
N PHE A 64 -3.13 5.68 -19.13
CA PHE A 64 -3.74 5.46 -17.83
C PHE A 64 -3.04 6.24 -16.71
N ASN A 65 -1.72 6.35 -16.75
CA ASN A 65 -0.95 7.16 -15.80
C ASN A 65 -1.28 8.64 -15.92
N ASN A 66 -1.52 9.18 -17.12
CA ASN A 66 -2.00 10.55 -17.28
C ASN A 66 -3.35 10.75 -16.59
N TYR A 67 -4.27 9.78 -16.75
CA TYR A 67 -5.54 9.79 -16.03
C TYR A 67 -5.30 9.80 -14.52
N VAL A 68 -4.62 8.78 -13.96
CA VAL A 68 -4.43 8.63 -12.51
C VAL A 68 -3.75 9.83 -11.86
N ASN A 69 -2.82 10.50 -12.56
CA ASN A 69 -2.09 11.65 -12.04
C ASN A 69 -2.75 13.01 -12.35
N ALA A 70 -3.89 13.02 -13.04
CA ALA A 70 -4.62 14.25 -13.29
C ALA A 70 -5.17 14.84 -11.98
N ALA A 71 -5.48 16.14 -12.01
CA ALA A 71 -6.38 16.71 -11.00
C ALA A 71 -7.80 16.13 -11.18
N TYR A 72 -8.52 15.95 -10.08
CA TYR A 72 -9.89 15.42 -10.06
C TYR A 72 -10.81 16.36 -9.29
N SER A 73 -12.12 16.16 -9.38
CA SER A 73 -13.03 16.76 -8.42
C SER A 73 -12.82 16.14 -7.02
N ASN A 74 -13.49 16.70 -5.99
CA ASN A 74 -13.38 16.18 -4.62
C ASN A 74 -13.82 14.71 -4.51
N GLN A 75 -14.66 14.23 -5.43
CA GLN A 75 -15.13 12.85 -5.45
C GLN A 75 -15.43 12.43 -6.89
N THR A 76 -14.55 11.60 -7.45
CA THR A 76 -14.76 10.94 -8.74
C THR A 76 -16.07 10.15 -8.73
N PRO A 77 -16.84 10.09 -9.84
CA PRO A 77 -18.01 9.25 -9.92
C PRO A 77 -17.67 7.80 -9.57
N LEU A 78 -18.41 7.21 -8.62
CA LEU A 78 -18.13 5.87 -8.09
C LEU A 78 -18.05 4.81 -9.21
N CYS A 79 -18.93 4.90 -10.22
CA CYS A 79 -18.95 3.98 -11.34
C CYS A 79 -17.67 4.08 -12.19
N GLU A 80 -17.16 5.29 -12.42
CA GLU A 80 -15.88 5.52 -13.11
C GLU A 80 -14.71 4.95 -12.30
N PHE A 81 -14.67 5.24 -11.01
CA PHE A 81 -13.62 4.73 -10.12
C PHE A 81 -13.57 3.20 -10.10
N LYS A 82 -14.72 2.56 -9.88
CA LYS A 82 -14.82 1.10 -9.84
C LYS A 82 -14.57 0.45 -11.20
N TYR A 83 -14.91 1.12 -12.30
CA TYR A 83 -14.58 0.64 -13.65
C TYR A 83 -13.07 0.55 -13.88
N PHE A 84 -12.31 1.57 -13.46
CA PHE A 84 -10.85 1.60 -13.66
C PHE A 84 -10.04 0.88 -12.58
N LEU A 85 -10.63 0.61 -11.41
CA LEU A 85 -9.96 -0.05 -10.28
C LEU A 85 -9.23 -1.36 -10.64
N PRO A 86 -9.83 -2.36 -11.34
CA PRO A 86 -9.10 -3.59 -11.66
C PRO A 86 -7.89 -3.37 -12.58
N LEU A 87 -7.95 -2.41 -13.51
CA LEU A 87 -6.81 -2.04 -14.36
C LEU A 87 -5.69 -1.38 -13.56
N PHE A 88 -6.06 -0.50 -12.62
CA PHE A 88 -5.10 0.10 -11.70
C PHE A 88 -4.37 -0.96 -10.87
N LEU A 89 -5.10 -1.91 -10.28
CA LEU A 89 -4.50 -3.00 -9.49
C LEU A 89 -3.61 -3.90 -10.35
N ASP A 90 -3.96 -4.13 -11.62
CA ASP A 90 -3.16 -4.89 -12.56
C ASP A 90 -1.80 -4.22 -12.81
N PHE A 91 -1.80 -2.91 -13.11
CA PHE A 91 -0.55 -2.16 -13.28
C PHE A 91 0.26 -2.01 -12.00
N LEU A 92 -0.39 -1.95 -10.84
CA LEU A 92 0.26 -1.97 -9.54
C LEU A 92 1.05 -3.28 -9.35
N VAL A 93 0.42 -4.44 -9.62
CA VAL A 93 1.07 -5.75 -9.51
C VAL A 93 2.22 -5.92 -10.51
N GLN A 94 2.12 -5.32 -11.69
CA GLN A 94 3.18 -5.35 -12.70
C GLN A 94 4.41 -4.50 -12.33
N GLY A 95 4.31 -3.64 -11.31
CA GLY A 95 5.38 -2.70 -10.93
C GLY A 95 5.64 -1.65 -12.00
N THR A 96 4.65 -1.35 -12.82
CA THR A 96 4.78 -0.46 -13.98
C THR A 96 4.25 0.96 -13.70
N ASN A 97 3.61 1.17 -12.56
CA ASN A 97 3.17 2.48 -12.08
C ASN A 97 4.30 3.21 -11.35
N ASN A 98 4.29 4.54 -11.39
CA ASN A 98 5.16 5.34 -10.54
C ASN A 98 4.56 5.44 -9.14
N PHE A 99 5.35 5.24 -8.09
CA PHE A 99 4.94 5.28 -6.68
C PHE A 99 4.03 6.47 -6.27
N LEU A 100 4.19 7.64 -6.91
CA LEU A 100 3.32 8.80 -6.69
C LEU A 100 1.86 8.53 -7.11
N SER A 101 1.62 7.81 -8.22
CA SER A 101 0.28 7.56 -8.75
C SER A 101 -0.52 6.56 -7.91
N GLU A 102 0.17 5.69 -7.17
CA GLU A 102 -0.45 4.63 -6.37
C GLU A 102 -1.15 5.19 -5.14
N ASN A 103 -0.45 6.08 -4.40
CA ASN A 103 -1.00 6.73 -3.22
C ASN A 103 -2.18 7.65 -3.58
N TYR A 104 -2.11 8.39 -4.70
CA TYR A 104 -3.23 9.23 -5.12
C TYR A 104 -4.47 8.41 -5.50
N PHE A 105 -4.31 7.28 -6.17
CA PHE A 105 -5.45 6.44 -6.52
C PHE A 105 -6.12 5.83 -5.28
N PHE A 106 -5.34 5.28 -4.36
CA PHE A 106 -5.88 4.72 -3.11
C PHE A 106 -6.44 5.79 -2.17
N GLN A 107 -5.86 6.99 -2.12
CA GLN A 107 -6.43 8.10 -1.36
C GLN A 107 -7.86 8.44 -1.82
N ARG A 108 -8.16 8.34 -3.13
CA ARG A 108 -9.52 8.56 -3.64
C ARG A 108 -10.54 7.55 -3.10
N ILE A 109 -10.11 6.37 -2.65
CA ILE A 109 -11.00 5.40 -1.99
C ILE A 109 -11.65 6.01 -0.74
N SER A 110 -10.94 6.88 -0.03
CA SER A 110 -11.44 7.51 1.20
C SER A 110 -12.67 8.41 0.98
N ALA A 111 -12.98 8.77 -0.26
CA ALA A 111 -14.16 9.55 -0.61
C ALA A 111 -15.47 8.72 -0.63
N TYR A 112 -15.41 7.38 -0.54
CA TYR A 112 -16.59 6.50 -0.69
C TYR A 112 -16.89 5.69 0.56
N SER A 113 -18.12 5.75 1.05
CA SER A 113 -18.60 5.06 2.26
C SER A 113 -18.62 3.54 2.13
N LEU A 114 -18.67 2.80 3.24
CA LEU A 114 -18.81 1.32 3.20
C LEU A 114 -20.07 0.88 2.43
N GLY A 115 -21.15 1.66 2.49
CA GLY A 115 -22.41 1.37 1.79
C GLY A 115 -22.29 1.46 0.26
N ASP A 116 -21.24 2.10 -0.24
CA ASP A 116 -20.96 2.19 -1.68
C ASP A 116 -20.37 0.89 -2.24
N TRP A 117 -20.03 -0.09 -1.39
CA TRP A 117 -19.35 -1.33 -1.76
C TRP A 117 -20.19 -2.56 -1.45
N THR A 118 -20.16 -3.53 -2.34
CA THR A 118 -20.74 -4.85 -2.06
C THR A 118 -19.82 -5.65 -1.13
N ILE A 119 -20.39 -6.61 -0.41
CA ILE A 119 -19.61 -7.52 0.44
C ILE A 119 -18.53 -8.25 -0.38
N GLY A 120 -18.83 -8.62 -1.63
CA GLY A 120 -17.88 -9.28 -2.52
C GLY A 120 -16.71 -8.40 -2.92
N GLU A 121 -16.95 -7.11 -3.15
CA GLU A 121 -15.90 -6.14 -3.46
C GLU A 121 -15.01 -5.84 -2.26
N LEU A 122 -15.61 -5.68 -1.06
CA LEU A 122 -14.86 -5.48 0.18
C LEU A 122 -13.95 -6.67 0.48
N ALA A 123 -14.50 -7.89 0.38
CA ALA A 123 -13.73 -9.12 0.57
C ALA A 123 -12.59 -9.24 -0.44
N PHE A 124 -12.84 -8.89 -1.71
CA PHE A 124 -11.82 -8.87 -2.76
C PHE A 124 -10.70 -7.88 -2.44
N LEU A 125 -11.04 -6.64 -2.09
CA LEU A 125 -10.05 -5.60 -1.78
C LEU A 125 -9.18 -6.00 -0.57
N GLN A 126 -9.78 -6.54 0.47
CA GLN A 126 -9.06 -7.04 1.63
C GLN A 126 -8.11 -8.18 1.25
N GLN A 127 -8.58 -9.16 0.47
CA GLN A 127 -7.75 -10.28 0.02
C GLN A 127 -6.61 -9.83 -0.90
N PHE A 128 -6.87 -8.85 -1.76
CA PHE A 128 -5.85 -8.21 -2.59
C PHE A 128 -4.77 -7.58 -1.73
N ALA A 129 -5.13 -6.73 -0.77
CA ALA A 129 -4.18 -6.06 0.12
C ALA A 129 -3.30 -7.06 0.88
N GLU A 130 -3.90 -8.10 1.49
CA GLU A 130 -3.15 -9.14 2.21
C GLU A 130 -2.16 -9.88 1.29
N THR A 131 -2.60 -10.25 0.09
CA THR A 131 -1.76 -10.98 -0.87
C THR A 131 -0.63 -10.11 -1.41
N TYR A 132 -0.92 -8.83 -1.65
CA TYR A 132 0.05 -7.84 -2.11
C TYR A 132 1.15 -7.61 -1.07
N ILE A 133 0.78 -7.40 0.19
CA ILE A 133 1.75 -7.24 1.28
C ILE A 133 2.62 -8.49 1.41
N HIS A 134 2.02 -9.70 1.43
CA HIS A 134 2.81 -10.93 1.46
C HIS A 134 3.83 -11.03 0.31
N TYR A 135 3.39 -10.75 -0.93
CA TYR A 135 4.27 -10.78 -2.09
C TYR A 135 5.50 -9.88 -1.91
N HIS A 136 5.30 -8.66 -1.42
CA HIS A 136 6.38 -7.71 -1.21
C HIS A 136 7.24 -8.02 0.02
N LEU A 137 6.68 -8.53 1.11
CA LEU A 137 7.47 -8.90 2.29
C LEU A 137 8.42 -10.07 2.02
N TYR A 138 8.13 -10.93 1.03
CA TYR A 138 9.06 -11.95 0.53
C TYR A 138 10.05 -11.42 -0.53
N GLN A 139 9.95 -10.15 -0.96
CA GLN A 139 10.89 -9.46 -1.86
C GLN A 139 11.92 -8.61 -1.09
N GLU A 140 12.74 -9.24 -0.25
CA GLU A 140 13.66 -8.51 0.64
C GLU A 140 14.65 -7.57 -0.08
N GLU A 141 14.91 -7.79 -1.38
CA GLU A 141 15.86 -7.03 -2.19
C GLU A 141 15.24 -5.86 -2.99
N ASN A 142 13.91 -5.71 -3.02
CA ASN A 142 13.28 -4.67 -3.84
C ASN A 142 13.25 -3.32 -3.10
N ALA A 143 13.87 -2.31 -3.72
CA ALA A 143 14.06 -0.98 -3.16
C ALA A 143 12.89 -0.01 -3.40
N GLU A 144 11.82 -0.40 -4.09
CA GLU A 144 10.70 0.52 -4.39
C GLU A 144 9.68 0.63 -3.25
N PHE A 145 9.38 -0.49 -2.58
CA PHE A 145 8.54 -0.52 -1.37
C PHE A 145 9.41 -0.85 -0.17
N LYS A 146 10.15 0.15 0.29
CA LYS A 146 11.09 -0.08 1.38
C LYS A 146 10.40 -0.27 2.73
N TYR A 147 9.25 0.37 2.97
CA TYR A 147 8.73 0.53 4.33
C TYR A 147 7.31 -0.01 4.52
N ILE A 148 7.03 -0.67 5.65
CA ILE A 148 5.69 -1.13 6.03
C ILE A 148 4.70 0.03 6.13
N GLU A 149 5.16 1.21 6.54
CA GLU A 149 4.32 2.42 6.55
C GLU A 149 3.71 2.70 5.17
N ASN A 150 4.41 2.40 4.07
CA ASN A 150 3.89 2.60 2.73
C ASN A 150 2.69 1.69 2.43
N PHE A 151 2.74 0.43 2.89
CA PHE A 151 1.58 -0.47 2.76
C PHE A 151 0.41 -0.01 3.61
N LEU A 152 0.70 0.44 4.83
CA LEU A 152 -0.34 0.94 5.73
C LEU A 152 -0.97 2.22 5.18
N ASP A 153 -0.17 3.15 4.64
CA ASP A 153 -0.62 4.38 3.97
C ASP A 153 -1.39 4.07 2.68
N MET A 154 -1.01 3.03 1.93
CA MET A 154 -1.74 2.61 0.75
C MET A 154 -3.12 2.02 1.12
N PHE A 155 -3.18 1.17 2.15
CA PHE A 155 -4.39 0.43 2.56
C PHE A 155 -5.08 0.98 3.82
N GLN A 156 -4.96 2.28 4.05
CA GLN A 156 -5.48 2.93 5.26
C GLN A 156 -6.97 3.23 5.26
N SER A 157 -7.65 3.14 4.11
CA SER A 157 -9.09 3.41 4.03
C SER A 157 -9.87 2.50 4.99
N TYR A 158 -11.02 2.95 5.49
CA TYR A 158 -11.91 2.11 6.31
C TYR A 158 -12.51 0.92 5.56
N LEU A 159 -12.27 0.79 4.25
CA LEU A 159 -12.58 -0.41 3.50
C LEU A 159 -11.66 -1.59 3.85
N PHE A 160 -10.50 -1.32 4.44
CA PHE A 160 -9.52 -2.33 4.81
C PHE A 160 -9.49 -2.52 6.34
N ASP A 161 -9.30 -3.78 6.74
CA ASP A 161 -9.00 -4.14 8.12
C ASP A 161 -7.52 -3.86 8.40
N THR A 162 -7.22 -2.61 8.74
CA THR A 162 -5.85 -2.15 8.95
C THR A 162 -5.18 -2.84 10.15
N GLU A 163 -5.95 -3.27 11.16
CA GLU A 163 -5.41 -4.06 12.28
C GLU A 163 -4.91 -5.41 11.78
N LYS A 164 -5.72 -6.11 10.97
CA LYS A 164 -5.30 -7.38 10.36
C LYS A 164 -4.10 -7.23 9.42
N LEU A 165 -4.06 -6.17 8.61
CA LEU A 165 -2.92 -5.90 7.72
C LEU A 165 -1.64 -5.58 8.51
N SER A 166 -1.78 -4.85 9.62
CA SER A 166 -0.67 -4.58 10.54
C SER A 166 -0.14 -5.86 11.18
N ASP A 167 -1.03 -6.70 11.69
CA ASP A 167 -0.71 -8.01 12.27
C ASP A 167 0.03 -8.92 11.28
N LEU A 168 -0.40 -8.89 10.01
CA LEU A 168 0.25 -9.62 8.92
C LEU A 168 1.70 -9.17 8.75
N CYS A 169 1.96 -7.85 8.73
CA CYS A 169 3.32 -7.33 8.64
C CYS A 169 4.18 -7.76 9.83
N LEU A 170 3.64 -7.69 11.05
CA LEU A 170 4.37 -8.04 12.27
C LEU A 170 4.76 -9.51 12.37
N LYS A 171 3.80 -10.38 12.10
CA LYS A 171 3.91 -11.82 12.29
C LYS A 171 4.46 -12.51 11.05
N HIS A 172 4.84 -11.73 10.03
CA HIS A 172 5.36 -12.27 8.80
C HIS A 172 6.66 -13.04 9.06
N PRO A 173 6.84 -14.25 8.52
CA PRO A 173 8.05 -15.05 8.75
C PRO A 173 9.29 -14.48 8.04
N ALA A 174 9.13 -13.50 7.14
CA ALA A 174 10.26 -12.85 6.49
C ALA A 174 10.94 -11.88 7.46
N ALA A 175 12.26 -12.02 7.57
CA ALA A 175 13.13 -11.15 8.37
C ALA A 175 12.92 -9.66 8.07
N TYR A 176 12.64 -9.35 6.80
CA TYR A 176 12.47 -8.01 6.28
C TYR A 176 11.38 -7.19 6.98
N SER A 177 10.25 -7.78 7.37
CA SER A 177 9.16 -7.00 7.98
C SER A 177 9.56 -6.42 9.34
N LEU A 178 10.38 -7.14 10.10
CA LEU A 178 10.85 -6.72 11.40
C LEU A 178 12.03 -5.74 11.30
N ILE A 179 12.95 -5.97 10.34
CA ILE A 179 14.08 -5.09 10.06
C ILE A 179 13.59 -3.74 9.59
N ASP A 180 12.65 -3.75 8.66
CA ASP A 180 12.12 -2.54 8.08
C ASP A 180 11.43 -1.66 9.13
N TYR A 181 10.58 -2.24 9.98
CA TYR A 181 10.01 -1.53 11.12
C TYR A 181 11.07 -0.97 12.08
N ALA A 182 12.12 -1.74 12.35
CA ALA A 182 13.19 -1.29 13.24
C ALA A 182 14.08 -0.19 12.63
N THR A 183 14.21 -0.14 11.31
CA THR A 183 15.16 0.72 10.60
C THR A 183 14.50 1.88 9.87
N GLN A 184 13.17 2.05 10.00
CA GLN A 184 12.35 2.93 9.17
C GLN A 184 13.07 4.22 8.79
N LYS A 185 13.44 4.32 7.51
CA LYS A 185 13.88 5.57 6.90
C LYS A 185 12.64 6.42 6.62
N VAL A 186 11.89 6.76 7.68
CA VAL A 186 10.75 7.66 7.57
C VAL A 186 11.33 9.01 7.14
N ASN A 187 10.80 9.60 6.06
CA ASN A 187 11.14 10.98 5.69
C ASN A 187 10.70 12.01 6.77
N SER A 188 9.98 11.55 7.80
CA SER A 188 9.40 12.31 8.93
C SER A 188 9.65 11.70 10.33
N GLY A 189 10.23 10.51 10.48
CA GLY A 189 10.40 9.84 11.79
C GLY A 189 9.10 9.47 12.55
N TYR A 190 9.07 8.31 13.21
CA TYR A 190 8.01 7.95 14.19
C TYR A 190 7.77 9.05 15.25
N ASP A 191 8.82 9.79 15.58
CA ASP A 191 8.77 10.87 16.56
C ASP A 191 7.85 12.03 16.12
N GLU A 192 7.68 12.28 14.81
CA GLU A 192 6.71 13.28 14.32
C GLU A 192 5.26 12.80 14.52
N TYR A 193 4.98 11.51 14.36
CA TYR A 193 3.66 10.95 14.64
C TYR A 193 3.31 10.98 16.15
N GLU A 194 4.28 10.79 17.04
CA GLU A 194 4.05 10.93 18.49
C GLU A 194 3.77 12.38 18.91
N GLN A 195 4.41 13.35 18.25
CA GLN A 195 4.41 14.77 18.66
C GLN A 195 3.36 15.64 17.94
N ALA A 196 2.72 15.16 16.89
CA ALA A 196 1.73 15.96 16.17
C ALA A 196 0.43 16.12 16.99
N ASP A 197 0.11 17.39 17.30
CA ASP A 197 -1.09 17.81 18.03
C ASP A 197 -2.38 17.63 17.21
N GLU A 198 -2.30 17.74 15.89
CA GLU A 198 -3.39 17.45 14.95
C GLU A 198 -2.87 16.54 13.84
N LEU A 199 -3.23 15.25 13.94
CA LEU A 199 -2.94 14.26 12.93
C LEU A 199 -4.13 14.14 11.97
N SER A 200 -3.85 14.00 10.68
CA SER A 200 -4.86 13.52 9.75
C SER A 200 -5.36 12.13 10.20
N LEU A 201 -6.59 11.74 9.84
CA LEU A 201 -7.14 10.40 10.13
C LEU A 201 -6.20 9.27 9.68
N THR A 202 -5.54 9.49 8.54
CA THR A 202 -4.44 8.70 7.99
C THR A 202 -3.33 8.48 9.01
N SER A 203 -2.80 9.59 9.51
CA SER A 203 -1.68 9.58 10.43
C SER A 203 -2.08 9.05 11.82
N GLU A 204 -3.35 9.12 12.22
CA GLU A 204 -3.86 8.54 13.46
C GLU A 204 -3.90 7.00 13.43
N ARG A 205 -4.35 6.39 12.32
CA ARG A 205 -4.40 4.92 12.17
C ARG A 205 -3.01 4.32 12.18
N VAL A 206 -2.09 4.89 11.39
CA VAL A 206 -0.68 4.49 11.37
C VAL A 206 -0.06 4.66 12.77
N ARG A 207 -0.31 5.78 13.46
CA ARG A 207 0.15 5.99 14.83
C ARG A 207 -0.34 4.91 15.80
N LYS A 208 -1.63 4.52 15.75
CA LYS A 208 -2.18 3.47 16.64
C LYS A 208 -1.46 2.14 16.46
N ILE A 209 -1.21 1.77 15.21
CA ILE A 209 -0.44 0.58 14.85
C ILE A 209 0.98 0.66 15.44
N LEU A 210 1.69 1.75 15.18
CA LEU A 210 3.07 1.91 15.66
C LEU A 210 3.16 1.98 17.20
N LEU A 211 2.13 2.50 17.88
CA LEU A 211 2.01 2.47 19.34
C LEU A 211 1.75 1.06 19.88
N HIS A 212 0.93 0.25 19.20
CA HIS A 212 0.75 -1.15 19.57
C HIS A 212 2.10 -1.88 19.49
N TRP A 213 2.83 -1.66 18.40
CA TRP A 213 4.11 -2.31 18.15
C TRP A 213 5.20 -1.96 19.16
N LYS A 214 5.27 -0.68 19.58
CA LYS A 214 6.17 -0.21 20.65
C LYS A 214 5.91 -0.89 21.99
N ASN A 215 4.65 -1.22 22.29
CA ASN A 215 4.23 -1.68 23.62
C ASN A 215 4.06 -3.20 23.72
N ASP A 216 4.05 -3.93 22.60
CA ASP A 216 3.93 -5.39 22.60
C ASP A 216 5.29 -6.06 22.87
N GLU A 217 5.37 -6.83 23.96
CA GLU A 217 6.60 -7.50 24.37
C GLU A 217 7.04 -8.61 23.41
N SER A 218 6.10 -9.25 22.70
CA SER A 218 6.41 -10.33 21.76
C SER A 218 7.13 -9.80 20.52
N ILE A 219 6.74 -8.61 20.05
CA ILE A 219 7.39 -7.92 18.93
C ILE A 219 8.80 -7.49 19.33
N ARG A 220 8.95 -6.92 20.54
CA ARG A 220 10.26 -6.59 21.10
C ARG A 220 11.17 -7.80 21.20
N GLN A 221 10.67 -8.91 21.74
CA GLN A 221 11.45 -10.14 21.90
C GLN A 221 11.87 -10.70 20.55
N HIS A 222 10.96 -10.75 19.58
CA HIS A 222 11.27 -11.20 18.23
C HIS A 222 12.36 -10.33 17.58
N PHE A 223 12.32 -9.00 17.79
CA PHE A 223 13.37 -8.10 17.31
C PHE A 223 14.74 -8.42 17.92
N ILE A 224 14.79 -8.63 19.24
CA ILE A 224 16.01 -9.01 19.96
C ILE A 224 16.58 -10.33 19.40
N ASP A 225 15.73 -11.34 19.22
CA ASP A 225 16.14 -12.66 18.74
C ASP A 225 16.78 -12.59 17.34
N CYS A 226 16.22 -11.73 16.48
CA CYS A 226 16.67 -11.59 15.10
C CYS A 226 17.83 -10.60 14.92
N TYR A 227 18.01 -9.62 15.83
CA TYR A 227 19.01 -8.54 15.70
C TYR A 227 20.42 -9.07 15.42
N ASN A 228 20.86 -10.09 16.16
CA ASN A 228 22.20 -10.65 15.99
C ASN A 228 22.37 -11.38 14.64
N VAL A 229 21.33 -12.08 14.18
CA VAL A 229 21.33 -12.75 12.87
C VAL A 229 21.53 -11.73 11.75
N PHE A 230 20.82 -10.61 11.83
CA PHE A 230 20.88 -9.55 10.82
C PHE A 230 22.22 -8.79 10.85
N LYS A 231 22.74 -8.50 12.04
CA LYS A 231 24.07 -7.90 12.19
C LYS A 231 25.15 -8.80 11.56
N HIS A 232 25.05 -10.12 11.72
CA HIS A 232 25.95 -11.07 11.08
C HIS A 232 25.80 -11.13 9.54
N GLN A 233 24.60 -10.88 9.02
CA GLN A 233 24.32 -10.79 7.57
C GLN A 233 24.75 -9.46 6.94
N GLY A 234 25.29 -8.51 7.73
CA GLY A 234 25.82 -7.23 7.24
C GLY A 234 24.80 -6.09 7.23
N TYR A 235 23.61 -6.28 7.79
CA TYR A 235 22.65 -5.18 7.99
C TYR A 235 23.20 -4.16 9.01
N THR A 236 22.96 -2.88 8.74
CA THR A 236 23.33 -1.79 9.65
C THR A 236 22.08 -1.09 10.17
N PHE A 237 22.03 -0.84 11.48
CA PHE A 237 20.90 -0.22 12.17
C PHE A 237 21.17 1.25 12.53
N ASN A 238 21.95 1.94 11.69
CA ASN A 238 22.55 3.25 12.01
C ASN A 238 21.73 4.45 11.48
N GLN A 239 20.64 4.21 10.74
CA GLN A 239 19.81 5.24 10.12
C GLN A 239 18.33 4.92 10.37
N GLY A 240 17.50 5.94 10.64
CA GLY A 240 16.04 5.81 10.67
C GLY A 240 15.38 5.38 11.99
N ASN A 241 16.13 5.05 13.04
CA ASN A 241 15.49 4.46 14.21
C ASN A 241 14.58 5.45 14.97
N ALA A 242 13.32 5.05 15.15
CA ALA A 242 12.46 5.58 16.20
C ALA A 242 13.17 5.47 17.56
N ASN A 243 12.95 6.44 18.46
CA ASN A 243 13.70 6.51 19.72
C ASN A 243 13.62 5.24 20.59
N TRP A 244 12.54 4.46 20.50
CA TRP A 244 12.39 3.22 21.25
C TRP A 244 13.18 2.06 20.65
N VAL A 245 13.33 1.95 19.32
CA VAL A 245 14.23 0.94 18.70
C VAL A 245 15.67 1.19 19.12
N ARG A 246 16.11 2.45 19.15
CA ARG A 246 17.46 2.80 19.63
C ARG A 246 17.70 2.29 21.04
N LYS A 247 16.72 2.46 21.93
CA LYS A 247 16.79 1.94 23.31
C LYS A 247 16.88 0.42 23.35
N TRP A 248 16.20 -0.29 22.45
CA TRP A 248 16.30 -1.74 22.36
C TRP A 248 17.69 -2.16 21.90
N ILE A 249 18.20 -1.55 20.82
CA ILE A 249 19.56 -1.80 20.31
C ILE A 249 20.61 -1.53 21.41
N GLU A 250 20.54 -0.37 22.08
CA GLU A 250 21.45 -0.04 23.20
C GLU A 250 21.37 -1.07 24.32
N GLY A 251 20.17 -1.60 24.62
CA GLY A 251 19.99 -2.64 25.62
C GLY A 251 20.64 -3.96 25.21
N ILE A 252 20.47 -4.37 23.94
CA ILE A 252 21.10 -5.59 23.39
C ILE A 252 22.63 -5.44 23.42
N GLU A 253 23.17 -4.32 22.93
CA GLU A 253 24.63 -4.08 22.89
C GLU A 253 25.26 -3.96 24.29
N ARG A 254 24.48 -3.63 25.31
CA ARG A 254 24.90 -3.62 26.73
C ARG A 254 24.62 -4.93 27.47
N GLY A 255 24.01 -5.92 26.83
CA GLY A 255 23.65 -7.21 27.44
C GLY A 255 22.55 -7.12 28.51
N ILE A 256 21.65 -6.13 28.38
CA ILE A 256 20.48 -5.96 29.25
C ILE A 256 19.34 -6.91 28.83
N TYR A 257 19.27 -7.23 27.54
CA TYR A 257 18.31 -8.17 26.93
C TYR A 257 19.02 -9.45 26.47
#